data_AF-A0A1F3TC57-F1
#
_entry.id   AF-A0A1F3TC57-F1
#
_cell.length_a   1.000
_cell.length_b   1.000
_cell.length_c   1.000
_cell.angle_alpha   90.00
_cell.angle_beta   90.00
_cell.angle_gamma   90.00
#
_symmetry.space_group_name_H-M   'P 1'
#
loop_
_entity.id
_entity.type
_entity.pdbx_description
1 polymer ?
#
loop_
_entity_poly.entity_id
_entity_poly.type
_entity_poly.pdbx_seq_one_letter_code
_entity_poly.pdbx_strand_id
1 'polypeptide(L)'
;MSAAKKNKNEGPSRAMIMGYKCRLDYIKQGQMYENKGELINAITVYEKYFEVVAKWHKVEKEKLKPEMFKKLTKEGLINEKEDDLHEIFLISLVSWNLARIYAYSDKEKHLEKLKIMLDRFVLFSIGYKFQFLNCETLRKYLKKVTGPQEKLMEEAYQKLRVHSKRCYLATHCYGENHPHLFILRNFRDNYLDNWGGEIFLKFYYTLSPGMVTYCQQHKYFDQCLSPVVRFLIRLIVLFLPAKNKNKICTK
;
A
#
# COMPACT_ATOMS: atom_id res chain seq x y z
N MET A 1 25.21 41.18 24.73
CA MET A 1 25.04 39.83 24.16
C MET A 1 23.90 39.13 24.88
N SER A 2 22.69 39.15 24.33
CA SER A 2 21.62 38.23 24.76
C SER A 2 20.51 38.24 23.72
N ALA A 3 20.55 37.28 22.79
CA ALA A 3 19.42 36.93 21.95
C ALA A 3 19.71 35.57 21.30
N ALA A 4 19.24 34.49 21.93
CA ALA A 4 18.79 33.26 21.27
C ALA A 4 18.45 32.20 22.32
N LYS A 5 17.44 32.46 23.16
CA LYS A 5 16.70 31.34 23.76
C LYS A 5 15.89 30.70 22.63
N LYS A 6 16.40 29.57 22.11
CA LYS A 6 15.67 28.66 21.23
C LYS A 6 14.37 28.23 21.93
N ASN A 7 13.23 28.74 21.47
CA ASN A 7 11.91 28.18 21.79
C ASN A 7 11.75 26.83 21.08
N LYS A 8 12.29 25.78 21.70
CA LYS A 8 11.92 24.39 21.41
C LYS A 8 10.76 24.02 22.31
N ASN A 9 9.53 24.33 21.89
CA ASN A 9 8.26 23.67 22.26
C ASN A 9 7.03 24.57 22.00
N GLU A 10 6.94 25.20 20.83
CA GLU A 10 5.66 25.76 20.40
C GLU A 10 4.87 24.68 19.65
N GLY A 11 3.65 24.41 20.14
CA GLY A 11 2.69 23.49 19.52
C GLY A 11 2.31 23.95 18.10
N PRO A 12 1.57 23.11 17.34
CA PRO A 12 1.15 23.48 15.98
C PRO A 12 0.28 24.75 16.00
N SER A 13 0.53 25.68 15.08
CA SER A 13 -0.24 26.92 14.99
C SER A 13 -1.71 26.65 14.62
N ARG A 14 -2.62 27.57 14.98
CA ARG A 14 -4.06 27.46 14.64
C ARG A 14 -4.29 27.23 13.14
N ALA A 15 -3.51 27.91 12.29
CA ALA A 15 -3.56 27.72 10.84
C ALA A 15 -3.11 26.32 10.39
N MET A 16 -2.08 25.75 11.05
CA MET A 16 -1.61 24.39 10.78
C MET A 16 -2.66 23.34 11.17
N ILE A 17 -3.28 23.51 12.35
CA ILE A 17 -4.36 22.64 12.83
C ILE A 17 -5.55 22.69 11.87
N MET A 18 -6.00 23.88 11.48
CA MET A 18 -7.14 24.03 10.58
C MET A 18 -6.84 23.43 9.20
N GLY A 19 -5.65 23.70 8.65
CA GLY A 19 -5.22 23.12 7.38
C GLY A 19 -5.27 21.59 7.41
N TYR A 20 -4.72 20.96 8.46
CA TYR A 20 -4.74 19.51 8.59
C TYR A 20 -6.15 18.94 8.74
N LYS A 21 -7.04 19.60 9.48
CA LYS A 21 -8.45 19.17 9.59
C LYS A 21 -9.18 19.20 8.25
N CYS A 22 -8.93 20.21 7.42
CA CYS A 22 -9.56 20.37 6.09
C CYS A 22 -8.82 19.62 4.96
N ARG A 23 -7.75 18.88 5.24
CA ARG A 23 -6.90 18.27 4.19
C ARG A 23 -7.65 17.32 3.25
N LEU A 24 -8.69 16.65 3.75
CA LEU A 24 -9.51 15.73 2.96
C LEU A 24 -10.32 16.45 1.88
N ASP A 25 -10.59 17.74 2.06
CA ASP A 25 -11.32 18.54 1.07
C ASP A 25 -10.49 18.74 -0.21
N TYR A 26 -9.15 18.81 -0.08
CA TYR A 26 -8.27 18.85 -1.25
C TYR A 26 -8.30 17.57 -2.07
N ILE A 27 -8.42 16.41 -1.41
CA ILE A 27 -8.55 15.12 -2.10
C ILE A 27 -9.89 15.06 -2.84
N LYS A 28 -10.99 15.45 -2.18
CA LYS A 28 -12.32 15.50 -2.80
C LYS A 28 -12.37 16.46 -3.99
N GLN A 29 -11.80 17.65 -3.85
CA GLN A 29 -11.70 18.62 -4.94
C GLN A 29 -10.88 18.07 -6.10
N GLY A 30 -9.76 17.38 -5.82
CA GLY A 30 -8.93 16.76 -6.86
C GLY A 30 -9.69 15.74 -7.68
N GLN A 31 -10.47 14.88 -7.02
CA GLN A 31 -11.34 13.91 -7.69
C GLN A 31 -12.44 14.59 -8.52
N MET A 32 -13.03 15.68 -8.02
CA MET A 32 -14.00 16.46 -8.78
C MET A 32 -13.38 17.07 -10.04
N TYR A 33 -12.17 17.61 -9.95
CA TYR A 33 -11.44 18.16 -11.10
C TYR A 33 -11.05 17.07 -12.11
N GLU A 34 -10.60 15.89 -11.64
CA GLU A 34 -10.35 14.73 -12.51
C GLU A 34 -11.62 14.33 -13.30
N ASN A 35 -12.77 14.26 -12.62
CA ASN A 35 -14.04 13.90 -13.26
C ASN A 35 -14.50 14.92 -14.31
N LYS A 36 -14.10 16.19 -14.18
CA LYS A 36 -14.35 17.25 -15.16
C LYS A 36 -13.28 17.34 -16.26
N GLY A 37 -12.19 16.57 -16.16
CA GLY A 37 -11.05 16.67 -17.06
C GLY A 37 -10.11 17.86 -16.79
N GLU A 38 -10.29 18.58 -15.68
CA GLU A 38 -9.50 19.76 -15.30
C GLU A 38 -8.18 19.35 -14.61
N LEU A 39 -7.26 18.71 -15.35
CA LEU A 39 -6.08 18.05 -14.79
C LEU A 39 -5.11 18.98 -14.03
N ILE A 40 -4.94 20.24 -14.48
CA ILE A 40 -4.06 21.21 -13.83
C ILE A 40 -4.60 21.60 -12.44
N ASN A 41 -5.92 21.78 -12.34
CA ASN A 41 -6.59 22.09 -11.08
C ASN A 41 -6.51 20.89 -10.12
N ALA A 42 -6.68 19.67 -10.65
CA ALA A 42 -6.50 18.43 -9.88
C ALA A 42 -5.08 18.32 -9.30
N ILE A 43 -4.05 18.56 -10.12
CA ILE A 43 -2.64 18.57 -9.67
C ILE A 43 -2.45 19.58 -8.53
N THR A 44 -2.96 20.80 -8.71
CA THR A 44 -2.79 21.90 -7.75
C THR A 44 -3.35 21.55 -6.37
N VAL A 45 -4.55 20.97 -6.30
CA VAL A 45 -5.16 20.61 -5.02
C VAL A 45 -4.51 19.36 -4.40
N TYR A 46 -4.11 18.37 -5.19
CA TYR A 46 -3.37 17.21 -4.67
C TYR A 46 -1.99 17.59 -4.12
N GLU A 47 -1.29 18.52 -4.75
CA GLU A 47 -0.05 19.09 -4.21
C GLU A 47 -0.28 19.81 -2.89
N LYS A 48 -1.39 20.55 -2.77
CA LYS A 48 -1.78 21.25 -1.54
C LYS A 48 -2.08 20.28 -0.39
N TYR A 49 -2.64 19.11 -0.68
CA TYR A 49 -2.76 18.03 0.30
C TYR A 49 -1.39 17.63 0.86
N PHE A 50 -0.40 17.38 0.01
CA PHE A 50 0.96 17.05 0.48
C PHE A 50 1.60 18.18 1.27
N GLU A 51 1.40 19.44 0.89
CA GLU A 51 1.93 20.59 1.62
C GLU A 51 1.39 20.64 3.05
N VAL A 52 0.09 20.44 3.21
CA VAL A 52 -0.56 20.42 4.53
C VAL A 52 -0.07 19.27 5.39
N VAL A 53 0.04 18.06 4.81
CA VAL A 53 0.54 16.89 5.54
C VAL A 53 2.01 17.06 5.92
N ALA A 54 2.86 17.49 4.99
CA ALA A 54 4.28 17.74 5.24
C ALA A 54 4.49 18.82 6.31
N LYS A 55 3.71 19.90 6.24
CA LYS A 55 3.73 20.98 7.25
C LYS A 55 3.30 20.49 8.63
N TRP A 56 2.29 19.62 8.73
CA TRP A 56 1.87 19.01 9.99
C TRP A 56 2.99 18.19 10.63
N HIS A 57 3.72 17.41 9.81
CA HIS A 57 4.87 16.63 10.26
C HIS A 57 6.18 17.44 10.33
N LYS A 58 6.14 18.75 10.04
CA LYS A 58 7.30 19.67 10.05
C LYS A 58 8.45 19.19 9.16
N VAL A 59 8.12 18.66 7.98
CA VAL A 59 9.08 18.18 6.97
C VAL A 59 8.76 18.77 5.60
N GLU A 60 9.70 18.66 4.66
CA GLU A 60 9.44 18.90 3.24
C GLU A 60 8.59 17.77 2.64
N LYS A 61 7.85 18.06 1.56
CA LYS A 61 6.95 17.10 0.89
C LYS A 61 7.69 15.83 0.44
N GLU A 62 8.92 16.00 -0.01
CA GLU A 62 9.80 14.94 -0.52
C GLU A 62 10.31 14.04 0.61
N LYS A 63 10.31 14.54 1.84
CA LYS A 63 10.80 13.83 3.04
C LYS A 63 9.71 13.07 3.77
N LEU A 64 8.45 13.13 3.34
CA LEU A 64 7.36 12.33 3.90
C LEU A 64 7.68 10.85 3.82
N LYS A 65 7.61 10.15 4.96
CA LYS A 65 7.86 8.71 5.05
C LYS A 65 6.83 8.04 5.94
N PRO A 66 6.51 6.75 5.71
CA PRO A 66 5.51 6.06 6.49
C PRO A 66 5.82 6.00 7.99
N GLU A 67 7.09 6.04 8.40
CA GLU A 67 7.53 6.07 9.81
C GLU A 67 6.98 7.26 10.59
N MET A 68 6.67 8.36 9.91
CA MET A 68 6.12 9.57 10.53
C MET A 68 4.66 9.39 10.99
N PHE A 69 4.01 8.34 10.51
CA PHE A 69 2.63 7.95 10.80
C PHE A 69 2.59 6.63 11.58
N LYS A 70 3.70 6.22 12.22
CA LYS A 70 3.77 4.98 13.01
C LYS A 70 4.04 5.34 14.48
N LYS A 71 3.01 5.38 15.34
CA LYS A 71 3.24 5.03 16.75
C LYS A 71 3.31 3.51 16.87
N LEU A 72 4.53 3.03 17.13
CA LEU A 72 4.94 1.62 17.16
C LEU A 72 4.01 0.76 18.03
N THR A 73 3.35 -0.23 17.44
CA THR A 73 2.63 -1.29 18.16
C THR A 73 3.61 -2.22 18.86
N LYS A 74 3.82 -2.04 20.16
CA LYS A 74 4.11 -3.12 21.10
C LYS A 74 3.32 -2.83 22.38
N GLU A 75 2.31 -3.66 22.60
CA GLU A 75 1.57 -3.89 23.85
C GLU A 75 1.32 -2.68 24.79
N GLY A 76 0.06 -2.22 24.84
CA GLY A 76 -0.46 -1.49 26.01
C GLY A 76 -1.04 -0.10 25.76
N LEU A 77 -2.32 -0.08 25.33
CA LEU A 77 -3.34 0.95 25.61
C LEU A 77 -3.01 2.44 25.35
N ILE A 78 -3.56 2.97 24.25
CA ILE A 78 -4.63 4.01 24.15
C ILE A 78 -5.09 4.04 22.66
N ASN A 79 -6.37 4.29 22.40
CA ASN A 79 -7.00 4.27 21.07
C ASN A 79 -6.62 5.49 20.21
N GLU A 80 -5.60 5.34 19.35
CA GLU A 80 -5.22 6.25 18.23
C GLU A 80 -4.94 5.44 16.92
N LYS A 81 -5.33 4.16 16.86
CA LYS A 81 -4.79 3.14 15.91
C LYS A 81 -5.32 3.16 14.46
N GLU A 82 -6.35 3.94 14.12
CA GLU A 82 -6.94 3.93 12.76
C GLU A 82 -6.50 5.11 11.89
N ASP A 83 -6.39 6.31 12.46
CA ASP A 83 -6.11 7.56 11.70
C ASP A 83 -4.76 7.55 10.97
N ASP A 84 -3.74 6.96 11.57
CA ASP A 84 -2.41 6.82 10.98
C ASP A 84 -2.43 5.91 9.73
N LEU A 85 -3.19 4.82 9.76
CA LEU A 85 -3.32 3.91 8.62
C LEU A 85 -4.16 4.55 7.50
N HIS A 86 -5.16 5.35 7.87
CA HIS A 86 -5.94 6.14 6.91
C HIS A 86 -5.06 7.16 6.19
N GLU A 87 -4.20 7.87 6.91
CA GLU A 87 -3.32 8.87 6.28
C GLU A 87 -2.30 8.21 5.34
N ILE A 88 -1.69 7.09 5.73
CA ILE A 88 -0.80 6.31 4.85
C ILE A 88 -1.54 5.88 3.58
N PHE A 89 -2.79 5.41 3.72
CA PHE A 89 -3.64 5.07 2.58
C PHE A 89 -3.92 6.29 1.70
N LEU A 90 -4.28 7.44 2.26
CA LEU A 90 -4.56 8.66 1.51
C LEU A 90 -3.33 9.17 0.76
N ILE A 91 -2.14 9.11 1.35
CA ILE A 91 -0.88 9.43 0.67
C ILE A 91 -0.67 8.49 -0.52
N SER A 92 -0.90 7.19 -0.35
CA SER A 92 -0.82 6.23 -1.46
C SER A 92 -1.83 6.57 -2.55
N LEU A 93 -3.07 6.91 -2.19
CA LEU A 93 -4.14 7.24 -3.11
C LEU A 93 -3.83 8.51 -3.92
N VAL A 94 -3.44 9.59 -3.26
CA VAL A 94 -3.11 10.87 -3.92
C VAL A 94 -1.88 10.71 -4.83
N SER A 95 -0.88 9.95 -4.38
CA SER A 95 0.29 9.62 -5.22
C SER A 95 -0.12 8.86 -6.49
N TRP A 96 -1.03 7.91 -6.36
CA TRP A 96 -1.57 7.17 -7.50
C TRP A 96 -2.36 8.06 -8.48
N ASN A 97 -3.19 8.96 -7.95
CA ASN A 97 -3.96 9.89 -8.78
C ASN A 97 -3.05 10.84 -9.57
N LEU A 98 -2.05 11.44 -8.92
CA LEU A 98 -1.05 12.27 -9.61
C LEU A 98 -0.24 11.45 -10.62
N ALA A 99 0.17 10.23 -10.29
CA ALA A 99 0.88 9.35 -11.23
C ALA A 99 0.05 9.11 -12.50
N ARG A 100 -1.26 8.83 -12.37
CA ARG A 100 -2.16 8.68 -13.52
C ARG A 100 -2.27 9.95 -14.35
N ILE A 101 -2.36 11.12 -13.70
CA ILE A 101 -2.42 12.41 -14.40
C ILE A 101 -1.12 12.63 -15.19
N TYR A 102 0.05 12.42 -14.56
CA TYR A 102 1.34 12.59 -15.21
C TYR A 102 1.61 11.59 -16.32
N ALA A 103 1.08 10.38 -16.22
CA ALA A 103 1.15 9.38 -17.29
C ALA A 103 0.29 9.73 -18.50
N TYR A 104 -0.75 10.55 -18.32
CA TYR A 104 -1.65 11.01 -19.39
C TYR A 104 -1.15 12.28 -20.08
N SER A 105 -0.53 13.20 -19.33
CA SER A 105 0.05 14.44 -19.85
C SER A 105 1.32 14.19 -20.68
N ASP A 106 1.58 15.05 -21.68
CA ASP A 106 2.73 15.03 -22.62
C ASP A 106 3.91 14.12 -22.22
N LYS A 107 4.11 13.06 -23.03
CA LYS A 107 4.76 11.80 -22.67
C LYS A 107 6.18 11.93 -22.13
N GLU A 108 6.92 12.99 -22.49
CA GLU A 108 8.31 13.16 -22.04
C GLU A 108 8.46 14.18 -20.90
N LYS A 109 7.65 15.24 -20.87
CA LYS A 109 7.83 16.37 -19.92
C LYS A 109 7.53 16.01 -18.47
N HIS A 110 6.79 14.94 -18.23
CA HIS A 110 6.33 14.58 -16.90
C HIS A 110 6.85 13.24 -16.37
N LEU A 111 7.81 12.60 -17.06
CA LEU A 111 8.38 11.31 -16.63
C LEU A 111 9.05 11.38 -15.25
N GLU A 112 9.73 12.48 -14.94
CA GLU A 112 10.34 12.67 -13.63
C GLU A 112 9.27 12.75 -12.53
N LYS A 113 8.23 13.57 -12.74
CA LYS A 113 7.11 13.70 -11.80
C LYS A 113 6.35 12.39 -11.64
N LEU A 114 6.12 11.67 -12.74
CA LEU A 114 5.53 10.34 -12.74
C LEU A 114 6.36 9.37 -11.88
N LYS A 115 7.67 9.32 -12.08
CA LYS A 115 8.57 8.46 -11.30
C LYS A 115 8.50 8.78 -9.81
N ILE A 116 8.56 10.06 -9.44
CA ILE A 116 8.47 10.50 -8.04
C ILE A 116 7.15 10.03 -7.41
N MET A 117 6.03 10.19 -8.12
CA MET A 117 4.72 9.76 -7.62
C MET A 117 4.58 8.25 -7.54
N LEU A 118 5.15 7.49 -8.49
CA LEU A 118 5.17 6.03 -8.44
C LEU A 118 6.04 5.52 -7.28
N ASP A 119 7.23 6.09 -7.07
CA ASP A 119 8.09 5.71 -5.94
C ASP A 119 7.40 6.01 -4.59
N ARG A 120 6.69 7.15 -4.47
CA ARG A 120 5.89 7.46 -3.28
C ARG A 120 4.71 6.49 -3.12
N PHE A 121 3.99 6.19 -4.20
CA PHE A 121 2.90 5.21 -4.19
C PHE A 121 3.38 3.84 -3.71
N VAL A 122 4.52 3.37 -4.22
CA VAL A 122 5.15 2.13 -3.80
C VAL A 122 5.53 2.18 -2.32
N LEU A 123 6.23 3.24 -1.89
CA LEU A 123 6.70 3.42 -0.51
C LEU A 123 5.55 3.38 0.51
N PHE A 124 4.43 4.05 0.22
CA PHE A 124 3.27 4.11 1.12
C PHE A 124 2.31 2.93 0.95
N SER A 125 2.57 2.01 0.01
CA SER A 125 1.77 0.80 -0.18
C SER A 125 2.42 -0.44 0.42
N ILE A 126 3.75 -0.56 0.37
CA ILE A 126 4.47 -1.75 0.84
C ILE A 126 4.22 -1.99 2.33
N GLY A 127 3.85 -3.23 2.67
CA GLY A 127 3.68 -3.67 4.05
C GLY A 127 2.34 -3.27 4.69
N TYR A 128 1.44 -2.62 3.96
CA TYR A 128 0.11 -2.27 4.44
C TYR A 128 -0.99 -3.17 3.87
N LYS A 129 -2.14 -3.21 4.54
CA LYS A 129 -3.27 -4.10 4.16
C LYS A 129 -3.78 -3.88 2.73
N PHE A 130 -3.59 -2.67 2.20
CA PHE A 130 -4.02 -2.27 0.85
C PHE A 130 -2.94 -2.47 -0.23
N GLN A 131 -1.76 -3.01 0.09
CA GLN A 131 -0.69 -3.26 -0.89
C GLN A 131 -1.17 -4.08 -2.09
N PHE A 132 -1.93 -5.14 -1.84
CA PHE A 132 -2.45 -6.02 -2.90
C PHE A 132 -3.43 -5.28 -3.81
N LEU A 133 -4.37 -4.52 -3.22
CA LEU A 133 -5.33 -3.73 -3.99
C LEU A 133 -4.63 -2.68 -4.87
N ASN A 134 -3.60 -2.04 -4.33
CA ASN A 134 -2.78 -1.07 -5.05
C ASN A 134 -1.98 -1.72 -6.18
N CYS A 135 -1.41 -2.91 -5.94
CA CYS A 135 -0.74 -3.73 -6.95
C CYS A 135 -1.69 -4.08 -8.11
N GLU A 136 -2.92 -4.50 -7.79
CA GLU A 136 -3.95 -4.82 -8.79
C GLU A 136 -4.42 -3.60 -9.58
N THR A 137 -4.55 -2.46 -8.91
CA THR A 137 -4.93 -1.20 -9.56
C THR A 137 -3.88 -0.79 -10.59
N LEU A 138 -2.60 -0.91 -10.24
CA LEU A 138 -1.48 -0.64 -11.13
C LEU A 138 -1.43 -1.65 -12.29
N ARG A 139 -1.58 -2.97 -12.02
CA ARG A 139 -1.63 -4.02 -13.05
C ARG A 139 -2.72 -3.77 -14.09
N LYS A 140 -3.92 -3.37 -13.64
CA LYS A 140 -5.05 -3.05 -14.54
C LYS A 140 -4.78 -1.80 -15.38
N TYR A 141 -4.10 -0.82 -14.82
CA TYR A 141 -3.77 0.41 -15.53
C TYR A 141 -2.65 0.20 -16.55
N LEU A 142 -1.65 -0.64 -16.23
CA LEU A 142 -0.55 -1.02 -17.12
C LEU A 142 -1.04 -1.55 -18.47
N LYS A 143 -2.15 -2.31 -18.50
CA LYS A 143 -2.78 -2.79 -19.74
C LYS A 143 -3.22 -1.68 -20.71
N LYS A 144 -3.28 -0.42 -20.24
CA LYS A 144 -3.77 0.75 -20.99
C LYS A 144 -2.65 1.74 -21.35
N VAL A 145 -1.45 1.57 -20.82
CA VAL A 145 -0.35 2.52 -20.95
C VAL A 145 0.67 2.00 -21.93
N THR A 146 1.22 2.89 -22.76
CA THR A 146 2.25 2.56 -23.76
C THR A 146 3.31 3.64 -23.81
N GLY A 147 4.57 3.23 -23.99
CA GLY A 147 5.70 4.15 -24.15
C GLY A 147 6.57 4.26 -22.89
N PRO A 148 7.33 5.37 -22.71
CA PRO A 148 8.26 5.51 -21.59
C PRO A 148 7.61 5.38 -20.19
N GLN A 149 6.33 5.71 -20.06
CA GLN A 149 5.55 5.61 -18.82
C GLN A 149 5.32 4.15 -18.43
N GLU A 150 5.15 3.27 -19.41
CA GLU A 150 4.94 1.83 -19.21
C GLU A 150 6.10 1.22 -18.43
N LYS A 151 7.34 1.56 -18.80
CA LYS A 151 8.54 1.09 -18.10
C LYS A 151 8.56 1.50 -16.63
N LEU A 152 8.28 2.77 -16.33
CA LEU A 152 8.24 3.28 -14.96
C LEU A 152 7.12 2.61 -14.14
N MET A 153 5.96 2.39 -14.74
CA MET A 153 4.84 1.71 -14.09
C MET A 153 5.12 0.22 -13.86
N GLU A 154 5.78 -0.45 -14.80
CA GLU A 154 6.18 -1.84 -14.67
C GLU A 154 7.21 -1.99 -13.54
N GLU A 155 8.20 -1.10 -13.45
CA GLU A 155 9.13 -1.06 -12.32
C GLU A 155 8.41 -0.91 -10.97
N ALA A 156 7.44 0.01 -10.88
CA ALA A 156 6.64 0.20 -9.68
C ALA A 156 5.78 -1.04 -9.34
N TYR A 157 5.22 -1.69 -10.36
CA TYR A 157 4.44 -2.92 -10.22
C TYR A 157 5.30 -4.06 -9.70
N GLN A 158 6.49 -4.26 -10.26
CA GLN A 158 7.42 -5.28 -9.79
C GLN A 158 7.85 -5.02 -8.34
N LYS A 159 8.13 -3.77 -7.94
CA LYS A 159 8.39 -3.42 -6.53
C LYS A 159 7.21 -3.82 -5.64
N LEU A 160 5.98 -3.45 -5.99
CA LEU A 160 4.79 -3.80 -5.19
C LEU A 160 4.54 -5.30 -5.11
N ARG A 161 4.72 -6.00 -6.24
CA ARG A 161 4.51 -7.44 -6.36
C ARG A 161 5.54 -8.24 -5.57
N VAL A 162 6.84 -7.94 -5.70
CA VAL A 162 7.91 -8.64 -4.97
C VAL A 162 7.76 -8.50 -3.46
N HIS A 163 7.31 -7.32 -3.00
CA HIS A 163 7.06 -7.08 -1.58
C HIS A 163 5.71 -7.65 -1.09
N SER A 164 4.84 -8.17 -1.96
CA SER A 164 3.50 -8.67 -1.60
C SER A 164 3.55 -10.07 -0.94
N LYS A 165 4.55 -10.35 -0.12
CA LYS A 165 4.85 -11.69 0.43
C LYS A 165 3.80 -12.24 1.41
N ARG A 166 2.81 -11.46 1.82
CA ARG A 166 1.90 -11.82 2.91
C ARG A 166 0.76 -12.70 2.44
N CYS A 167 0.89 -14.02 2.58
CA CYS A 167 -0.27 -14.90 2.61
C CYS A 167 -0.83 -14.91 4.04
N TYR A 168 -1.62 -13.90 4.42
CA TYR A 168 -2.09 -13.65 5.81
C TYR A 168 -2.47 -14.91 6.60
N LEU A 169 -3.41 -15.72 6.11
CA LEU A 169 -3.83 -16.95 6.80
C LEU A 169 -2.72 -18.00 6.89
N ALA A 170 -1.92 -18.16 5.82
CA ALA A 170 -0.84 -19.14 5.80
C ALA A 170 0.31 -18.71 6.73
N THR A 171 0.64 -17.42 6.75
CA THR A 171 1.62 -16.81 7.65
C THR A 171 1.17 -16.97 9.10
N HIS A 172 -0.10 -16.74 9.41
CA HIS A 172 -0.66 -16.99 10.74
C HIS A 172 -0.54 -18.47 11.14
N CYS A 173 -0.86 -19.39 10.23
CA CYS A 173 -0.83 -20.82 10.52
C CYS A 173 0.59 -21.42 10.63
N TYR A 174 1.54 -20.98 9.81
CA TYR A 174 2.85 -21.64 9.65
C TYR A 174 4.05 -20.79 10.09
N GLY A 175 3.87 -19.49 10.34
CA GLY A 175 4.96 -18.54 10.55
C GLY A 175 5.59 -18.05 9.24
N GLU A 176 6.25 -16.88 9.27
CA GLU A 176 6.65 -16.14 8.06
C GLU A 176 7.65 -16.84 7.13
N ASN A 177 8.48 -17.74 7.68
CA ASN A 177 9.60 -18.38 6.98
C ASN A 177 9.33 -19.84 6.57
N HIS A 178 8.08 -20.30 6.62
CA HIS A 178 7.76 -21.69 6.32
C HIS A 178 7.87 -22.03 4.81
N PRO A 179 8.46 -23.17 4.40
CA PRO A 179 8.59 -23.59 2.99
C PRO A 179 7.28 -23.54 2.19
N HIS A 180 6.16 -23.93 2.82
CA HIS A 180 4.82 -23.86 2.20
C HIS A 180 4.42 -22.45 1.73
N LEU A 181 4.89 -21.38 2.38
CA LEU A 181 4.61 -20.01 1.93
C LEU A 181 5.27 -19.70 0.59
N PHE A 182 6.47 -20.22 0.34
CA PHE A 182 7.13 -20.06 -0.96
C PHE A 182 6.36 -20.79 -2.07
N ILE A 183 5.84 -21.99 -1.76
CA ILE A 183 5.01 -22.76 -2.69
C ILE A 183 3.71 -22.02 -3.00
N LEU A 184 3.02 -21.50 -1.98
CA LEU A 184 1.78 -20.74 -2.16
C LEU A 184 2.00 -19.43 -2.93
N ARG A 185 3.12 -18.73 -2.69
CA ARG A 185 3.50 -17.54 -3.47
C ARG A 185 3.73 -17.91 -4.94
N ASN A 186 4.46 -18.99 -5.21
CA ASN A 186 4.67 -19.48 -6.58
C ASN A 186 3.36 -19.95 -7.24
N PHE A 187 2.46 -20.58 -6.48
CA PHE A 187 1.14 -20.96 -6.96
C PHE A 187 0.32 -19.72 -7.36
N ARG A 188 0.26 -18.73 -6.47
CA ARG A 188 -0.39 -17.45 -6.76
C ARG A 188 0.17 -16.81 -8.03
N ASP A 189 1.49 -16.72 -8.12
CA ASP A 189 2.15 -15.94 -9.16
C ASP A 189 2.09 -16.60 -10.55
N ASN A 190 1.95 -17.92 -10.64
CA ASN A 190 1.94 -18.65 -11.92
C ASN A 190 0.59 -19.26 -12.31
N TYR A 191 -0.31 -19.50 -11.35
CA TYR A 191 -1.58 -20.21 -11.60
C TYR A 191 -2.83 -19.37 -11.31
N LEU A 192 -2.72 -18.29 -10.52
CA LEU A 192 -3.84 -17.39 -10.22
C LEU A 192 -3.84 -16.12 -11.08
N ASP A 193 -2.98 -16.03 -12.10
CA ASP A 193 -3.01 -14.97 -13.11
C ASP A 193 -4.05 -15.26 -14.20
N ASN A 194 -5.30 -15.45 -13.76
CA ASN A 194 -6.47 -15.60 -14.61
C ASN A 194 -7.69 -14.99 -13.90
N TRP A 195 -8.78 -14.80 -14.63
CA TRP A 195 -9.98 -14.11 -14.13
C TRP A 195 -10.52 -14.70 -12.80
N GLY A 196 -10.55 -16.03 -12.66
CA GLY A 196 -11.01 -16.69 -11.44
C GLY A 196 -10.02 -16.55 -10.28
N GLY A 197 -8.72 -16.62 -10.58
CA GLY A 197 -7.65 -16.39 -9.62
C GLY A 197 -7.63 -14.96 -9.09
N GLU A 198 -7.90 -13.97 -9.93
CA GLU A 198 -8.03 -12.56 -9.52
C GLU A 198 -9.18 -12.37 -8.51
N ILE A 199 -10.34 -12.99 -8.76
CA ILE A 199 -11.50 -12.94 -7.85
C ILE A 199 -11.14 -13.59 -6.52
N PHE A 200 -10.53 -14.79 -6.57
CA PHE A 200 -10.09 -15.51 -5.38
C PHE A 200 -9.10 -14.68 -4.55
N LEU A 201 -8.09 -14.08 -5.19
CA LEU A 201 -7.10 -13.26 -4.50
C LEU A 201 -7.72 -12.00 -3.90
N LYS A 202 -8.63 -11.33 -4.62
CA LYS A 202 -9.35 -10.17 -4.08
C LYS A 202 -10.12 -10.54 -2.83
N PHE A 203 -10.89 -11.63 -2.86
CA PHE A 203 -11.62 -12.14 -1.70
C PHE A 203 -10.66 -12.47 -0.54
N TYR A 204 -9.59 -13.22 -0.84
CA TYR A 204 -8.57 -13.60 0.12
C TYR A 204 -7.94 -12.39 0.81
N TYR A 205 -7.39 -11.43 0.06
CA TYR A 205 -6.70 -10.26 0.62
C TYR A 205 -7.63 -9.24 1.29
N THR A 206 -8.93 -9.28 0.97
CA THR A 206 -9.93 -8.43 1.64
C THR A 206 -10.35 -9.01 2.99
N LEU A 207 -10.59 -10.33 3.06
CA LEU A 207 -11.14 -10.97 4.26
C LEU A 207 -10.07 -11.52 5.21
N SER A 208 -8.98 -12.05 4.68
CA SER A 208 -7.96 -12.72 5.49
C SER A 208 -7.35 -11.86 6.60
N PRO A 209 -7.09 -10.53 6.45
CA PRO A 209 -6.56 -9.73 7.55
C PRO A 209 -7.54 -9.63 8.72
N GLY A 210 -8.84 -9.50 8.43
CA GLY A 210 -9.90 -9.49 9.45
C GLY A 210 -10.02 -10.84 10.16
N MET A 211 -9.98 -11.93 9.40
CA MET A 211 -10.00 -13.29 9.96
C MET A 211 -8.80 -13.56 10.87
N VAL A 212 -7.58 -13.15 10.48
CA VAL A 212 -6.38 -13.31 11.32
C VAL A 212 -6.51 -12.51 12.62
N THR A 213 -7.00 -11.27 12.55
CA THR A 213 -7.25 -10.44 13.75
C THR A 213 -8.25 -11.13 14.67
N TYR A 214 -9.30 -11.71 14.11
CA TYR A 214 -10.31 -12.45 14.88
C TYR A 214 -9.75 -13.73 15.51
N CYS A 215 -8.92 -14.50 14.79
CA CYS A 215 -8.20 -15.65 15.35
C CYS A 215 -7.32 -15.28 16.55
N GLN A 216 -6.62 -14.15 16.47
CA GLN A 216 -5.77 -13.67 17.56
C GLN A 216 -6.57 -13.30 18.82
N GLN A 217 -7.82 -12.87 18.67
CA GLN A 217 -8.71 -12.51 19.76
C GLN A 217 -9.49 -13.72 20.32
N HIS A 218 -9.82 -14.70 19.49
CA HIS A 218 -10.67 -15.84 19.84
C HIS A 218 -9.96 -17.19 19.61
N LYS A 219 -9.36 -17.73 20.67
CA LYS A 219 -8.58 -18.99 20.64
C LYS A 219 -9.35 -20.19 20.08
N TYR A 220 -10.64 -20.33 20.40
CA TYR A 220 -11.46 -21.44 19.90
C TYR A 220 -11.68 -21.38 18.38
N PHE A 221 -11.87 -20.18 17.85
CA PHE A 221 -12.00 -19.99 16.41
C PHE A 221 -10.68 -20.33 15.69
N ASP A 222 -9.55 -19.91 16.26
CA ASP A 222 -8.23 -20.25 15.72
C ASP A 222 -7.96 -21.77 15.74
N GLN A 223 -8.30 -22.45 16.83
CA GLN A 223 -8.15 -23.91 16.96
C GLN A 223 -8.99 -24.68 15.94
N CYS A 224 -10.11 -24.12 15.46
CA CYS A 224 -10.93 -24.71 14.40
C CYS A 224 -10.39 -24.36 13.00
N LEU A 225 -10.13 -23.07 12.75
CA LEU A 225 -9.74 -22.58 11.43
C LEU A 225 -8.33 -23.02 11.03
N SER A 226 -7.37 -22.96 11.94
CA SER A 226 -5.95 -23.23 11.63
C SER A 226 -5.71 -24.66 11.10
N PRO A 227 -6.27 -25.74 11.68
CA PRO A 227 -6.18 -27.08 11.12
C PRO A 227 -6.78 -27.20 9.72
N VAL A 228 -7.94 -26.57 9.47
CA VAL A 228 -8.59 -26.57 8.15
C VAL A 228 -7.72 -25.87 7.12
N VAL A 229 -7.19 -24.69 7.43
CA VAL A 229 -6.29 -23.95 6.54
C VAL A 229 -5.00 -24.73 6.29
N ARG A 230 -4.40 -25.34 7.33
CA ARG A 230 -3.21 -26.18 7.18
C ARG A 230 -3.48 -27.38 6.28
N PHE A 231 -4.62 -28.03 6.42
CA PHE A 231 -5.04 -29.16 5.59
C PHE A 231 -5.22 -28.72 4.12
N LEU A 232 -5.95 -27.63 3.87
CA LEU A 232 -6.12 -27.10 2.51
C LEU A 232 -4.79 -26.73 1.84
N ILE A 233 -3.87 -26.11 2.59
CA ILE A 233 -2.53 -25.78 2.07
C ILE A 233 -1.75 -27.05 1.73
N ARG A 234 -1.82 -28.10 2.56
CA ARG A 234 -1.17 -29.38 2.26
C ARG A 234 -1.75 -30.03 1.01
N LEU A 235 -3.07 -29.99 0.83
CA LEU A 235 -3.70 -30.49 -0.39
C LEU A 235 -3.18 -29.73 -1.62
N ILE A 236 -3.19 -28.39 -1.58
CA ILE A 236 -2.66 -27.57 -2.68
C ILE A 236 -1.20 -27.96 -2.99
N VAL A 237 -0.36 -28.11 -1.96
CA VAL A 237 1.06 -28.49 -2.13
C VAL A 237 1.21 -29.90 -2.73
N LEU A 238 0.35 -30.85 -2.37
CA LEU A 238 0.36 -32.21 -2.91
C LEU A 238 -0.01 -32.24 -4.38
N PHE A 239 -1.04 -31.48 -4.78
CA PHE A 239 -1.55 -31.43 -6.15
C PHE A 239 -0.72 -30.52 -7.09
N LEU A 240 0.31 -29.82 -6.59
CA LEU A 240 1.19 -29.02 -7.44
C LEU A 240 2.20 -29.88 -8.22
N PRO A 241 2.36 -29.65 -9.54
CA PRO A 241 3.23 -30.45 -10.38
C PRO A 241 4.71 -30.37 -9.96
N ALA A 242 5.41 -31.51 -10.01
CA ALA A 242 6.75 -31.71 -9.46
C ALA A 242 7.83 -30.76 -10.00
N LYS A 243 7.65 -30.20 -11.20
CA LYS A 243 8.58 -29.23 -11.83
C LYS A 243 8.83 -27.98 -10.96
N ASN A 244 7.94 -27.67 -10.02
CA ASN A 244 8.05 -26.57 -9.06
C ASN A 244 8.53 -26.99 -7.66
N LYS A 245 8.63 -28.30 -7.35
CA LYS A 245 9.19 -28.79 -6.09
C LYS A 245 10.72 -28.64 -6.05
N ASN A 246 11.39 -28.66 -7.22
CA ASN A 246 12.85 -28.64 -7.33
C ASN A 246 13.48 -27.23 -7.33
N LYS A 247 12.70 -26.15 -7.50
CA LYS A 247 13.19 -24.76 -7.34
C LYS A 247 13.35 -24.35 -5.86
N ILE A 248 13.05 -25.26 -4.94
CA ILE A 248 12.92 -25.01 -3.49
C ILE A 248 14.21 -25.34 -2.72
N CYS A 249 15.16 -26.08 -3.31
CA CYS A 249 16.38 -26.53 -2.61
C CYS A 249 17.68 -25.84 -3.07
N THR A 250 17.65 -24.85 -3.96
CA THR A 250 18.88 -24.25 -4.53
C THR A 250 19.00 -22.73 -4.37
N LYS A 251 18.43 -22.16 -3.30
CA LYS A 251 18.78 -20.82 -2.84
C LYS A 251 18.75 -20.75 -1.31
#